data_AF-A0A061NXN8-F1
#
_entry.id   AF-A0A061NXN8-F1
#
_cell.length_a   1.000
_cell.length_b   1.000
_cell.length_c   1.000
_cell.angle_alpha   90.00
_cell.angle_beta   90.00
_cell.angle_gamma   90.00
#
_symmetry.space_group_name_H-M   'P 1'
#
loop_
_entity.id
_entity.type
_entity.pdbx_description
1 polymer ?
#
loop_
_entity_poly.entity_id
_entity_poly.type
_entity_poly.pdbx_seq_one_letter_code
_entity_poly.pdbx_strand_id
1 'polypeptide(L)'
;MGNADYVPKTNKNYTWIVVTLTIVINGLIALLFFMDGLGAEASFDVTILPMMNAIYNSFTTVFLLAALYAIIKRNVKVHRRFIYAALSTTTLFLVTYVAHHLLADSTPYGGEGIMAGIYYFILLTHIPLAAIIVPLVLFSVIWGMTNQVTKHKKIVRWTMPLWLYVSITGVLIYIMISPYYG
;
A
#
# COMPACT_ATOMS: atom_id res chain seq x y z
N MET A 1 -8.63 -27.26 -11.77
CA MET A 1 -9.47 -26.09 -12.07
C MET A 1 -9.28 -25.78 -13.53
N GLY A 2 -10.24 -26.19 -14.36
CA GLY A 2 -10.24 -25.92 -15.80
C GLY A 2 -10.72 -24.50 -16.07
N ASN A 3 -10.53 -24.01 -17.30
CA ASN A 3 -10.96 -22.67 -17.71
C ASN A 3 -12.49 -22.45 -17.67
N ALA A 4 -13.29 -23.52 -17.49
CA ALA A 4 -14.75 -23.45 -17.42
C ALA A 4 -15.29 -22.76 -16.14
N ASP A 5 -14.49 -22.66 -15.07
CA ASP A 5 -14.95 -22.15 -13.77
C ASP A 5 -14.88 -20.61 -13.64
N TYR A 6 -14.38 -19.90 -14.65
CA TYR A 6 -14.06 -18.47 -14.57
C TYR A 6 -14.76 -17.65 -15.65
N VAL A 7 -16.09 -17.71 -15.65
CA VAL A 7 -16.93 -16.84 -16.48
C VAL A 7 -16.91 -15.40 -15.89
N PRO A 8 -16.59 -14.36 -16.70
CA PRO A 8 -16.68 -12.98 -16.26
C PRO A 8 -18.08 -12.64 -15.76
N LYS A 9 -18.18 -12.00 -14.58
CA LYS A 9 -19.46 -11.58 -14.01
C LYS A 9 -20.06 -10.35 -14.68
N THR A 10 -19.24 -9.59 -15.41
CA THR A 10 -19.64 -8.34 -16.06
C THR A 10 -18.66 -7.96 -17.16
N ASN A 11 -19.17 -7.26 -18.17
CA ASN A 11 -18.39 -6.64 -19.25
C ASN A 11 -18.23 -5.12 -19.06
N LYS A 12 -18.69 -4.56 -17.93
CA LYS A 12 -18.55 -3.12 -17.66
C LYS A 12 -17.08 -2.72 -17.60
N ASN A 13 -16.79 -1.53 -18.14
CA ASN A 13 -15.46 -0.94 -18.09
C ASN A 13 -15.29 -0.12 -16.82
N TYR A 14 -14.46 -0.61 -15.89
CA TYR A 14 -14.16 0.07 -14.62
C TYR A 14 -12.92 0.96 -14.67
N THR A 15 -12.31 1.12 -15.86
CA THR A 15 -11.07 1.90 -16.03
C THR A 15 -11.23 3.32 -15.52
N TRP A 16 -12.37 3.96 -15.76
CA TRP A 16 -12.61 5.33 -15.29
C TRP A 16 -12.60 5.42 -13.75
N ILE A 17 -13.22 4.47 -13.04
CA ILE A 17 -13.20 4.43 -11.56
C ILE A 17 -11.76 4.27 -11.07
N VAL A 18 -11.00 3.36 -11.66
CA VAL A 18 -9.61 3.13 -11.26
C VAL A 18 -8.76 4.37 -11.50
N VAL A 19 -8.90 5.01 -12.66
CA VAL A 19 -8.15 6.22 -13.01
C VAL A 19 -8.52 7.37 -12.09
N THR A 20 -9.81 7.61 -11.85
CA THR A 20 -10.28 8.65 -10.92
C THR A 20 -9.75 8.42 -9.51
N LEU A 21 -9.91 7.21 -8.96
CA LEU A 21 -9.39 6.88 -7.62
C LEU A 21 -7.86 7.02 -7.55
N THR A 22 -7.15 6.59 -8.59
CA THR A 22 -5.68 6.70 -8.65
C THR A 22 -5.24 8.15 -8.64
N ILE A 23 -5.86 9.00 -9.46
CA ILE A 23 -5.55 10.43 -9.52
C ILE A 23 -5.85 11.09 -8.17
N VAL A 24 -6.99 10.78 -7.56
CA VAL A 24 -7.38 11.36 -6.26
C VAL A 24 -6.42 10.91 -5.16
N ILE A 25 -6.12 9.61 -5.05
CA ILE A 25 -5.24 9.07 -4.00
C ILE A 25 -3.82 9.60 -4.17
N ASN A 26 -3.22 9.46 -5.35
CA ASN A 26 -1.84 9.91 -5.58
C ASN A 26 -1.74 11.44 -5.54
N GLY A 27 -2.75 12.15 -6.02
CA GLY A 27 -2.82 13.61 -5.95
C GLY A 27 -2.90 14.11 -4.51
N LEU A 28 -3.73 13.46 -3.67
CA LEU A 28 -3.80 13.76 -2.24
C LEU A 28 -2.46 13.49 -1.54
N ILE A 29 -1.85 12.32 -1.77
CA ILE A 29 -0.54 11.98 -1.18
C ILE A 29 0.54 12.97 -1.62
N ALA A 30 0.59 13.31 -2.91
CA ALA A 30 1.55 14.27 -3.44
C ALA A 30 1.33 15.68 -2.86
N LEU A 31 0.07 16.13 -2.74
CA LEU A 31 -0.27 17.41 -2.13
C LEU A 31 0.23 17.46 -0.68
N LEU A 32 -0.05 16.42 0.11
CA LEU A 32 0.38 16.31 1.50
C LEU A 32 1.90 16.18 1.65
N PHE A 33 2.59 15.63 0.65
CA PHE A 33 4.05 15.56 0.65
C PHE A 33 4.71 16.93 0.50
N PHE A 34 4.08 17.86 -0.24
CA PHE A 34 4.59 19.22 -0.45
C PHE A 34 4.04 20.26 0.54
N MET A 35 3.06 19.87 1.35
CA MET A 35 2.50 20.71 2.41
C MET A 35 3.08 20.25 3.74
N ASP A 36 3.89 21.08 4.37
CA ASP A 36 4.19 20.90 5.80
C ASP A 36 2.89 21.06 6.60
N GLY A 37 2.77 20.32 7.70
CA GLY A 37 1.51 20.09 8.43
C GLY A 37 0.69 21.37 8.64
N LEU A 38 -0.64 21.24 8.66
CA LEU A 38 -1.54 22.40 8.80
C LEU A 38 -1.49 23.05 10.20
N GLY A 39 -0.53 22.68 11.05
CA GLY A 39 -0.42 23.13 12.44
C GLY A 39 -1.65 22.77 13.27
N ALA A 40 -2.39 21.74 12.87
CA ALA A 40 -3.60 21.33 13.56
C ALA A 40 -3.22 20.68 14.91
N GLU A 41 -3.56 21.34 16.01
CA GLU A 41 -3.29 20.82 17.35
C GLU A 41 -4.03 19.51 17.59
N ALA A 42 -3.27 18.42 17.74
CA ALA A 42 -3.82 17.13 18.14
C ALA A 42 -3.84 17.03 19.67
N SER A 43 -4.95 16.53 20.23
CA SER A 43 -5.08 16.31 21.68
C SER A 43 -4.37 15.05 22.19
N PHE A 44 -3.57 14.39 21.33
CA PHE A 44 -2.89 13.13 21.60
C PHE A 44 -1.49 13.14 20.98
N ASP A 45 -0.65 12.19 21.39
CA ASP A 45 0.71 12.04 20.85
C ASP A 45 0.67 11.58 19.38
N VAL A 46 1.01 12.48 18.47
CA VAL A 46 0.99 12.26 17.01
C VAL A 46 2.02 11.23 16.54
N THR A 47 3.06 10.93 17.34
CA THR A 47 4.07 9.91 17.01
C THR A 47 3.49 8.49 17.00
N ILE A 48 2.27 8.30 17.53
CA ILE A 48 1.53 7.04 17.40
C ILE A 48 1.12 6.75 15.95
N LEU A 49 0.94 7.78 15.11
CA LEU A 49 0.42 7.61 13.75
C LEU A 49 1.44 6.92 12.82
N PRO A 50 2.74 7.30 12.81
CA PRO A 50 3.77 6.54 12.10
C PRO A 50 3.92 5.11 12.60
N MET A 51 3.80 4.88 13.91
CA MET A 51 3.82 3.53 14.47
C MET A 51 2.64 2.69 13.93
N MET A 52 1.44 3.27 13.91
CA MET A 52 0.26 2.61 13.33
C MET A 52 0.44 2.32 11.85
N ASN A 53 1.04 3.25 11.10
CA ASN A 53 1.38 3.03 9.69
C ASN A 53 2.28 1.79 9.51
N ALA A 54 3.31 1.64 10.33
CA ALA A 54 4.19 0.47 10.29
C ALA A 54 3.47 -0.83 10.67
N ILE A 55 2.60 -0.79 11.68
CA ILE A 55 1.77 -1.94 12.08
C ILE A 55 0.87 -2.38 10.92
N TYR A 56 0.14 -1.45 10.30
CA TYR A 56 -0.74 -1.78 9.17
C TYR A 56 0.03 -2.33 7.97
N ASN A 57 1.20 -1.78 7.66
CA ASN A 57 2.07 -2.31 6.60
C ASN A 57 2.61 -3.72 6.94
N SER A 58 2.89 -3.99 8.21
CA SER A 58 3.28 -5.33 8.68
C SER A 58 2.15 -6.34 8.46
N PHE A 59 0.91 -6.00 8.85
CA PHE A 59 -0.26 -6.84 8.58
C PHE A 59 -0.52 -7.02 7.08
N THR A 60 -0.43 -5.95 6.29
CA THR A 60 -0.53 -6.03 4.82
C THR A 60 0.48 -7.04 4.27
N THR A 61 1.74 -6.97 4.69
CA THR A 61 2.80 -7.90 4.27
C THR A 61 2.41 -9.36 4.60
N VAL A 62 1.99 -9.63 5.84
CA VAL A 62 1.62 -10.99 6.28
C VAL A 62 0.42 -11.51 5.48
N PHE A 63 -0.61 -10.69 5.29
CA PHE A 63 -1.79 -11.07 4.50
C PHE A 63 -1.44 -11.31 3.04
N LEU A 64 -0.54 -10.52 2.45
CA LEU A 64 -0.06 -10.72 1.09
C LEU A 64 0.71 -12.03 0.94
N LEU A 65 1.61 -12.36 1.87
CA LEU A 65 2.32 -13.63 1.88
C LEU A 65 1.35 -14.82 2.02
N ALA A 66 0.36 -14.70 2.93
CA ALA A 66 -0.67 -15.72 3.10
C ALA A 66 -1.56 -15.87 1.85
N ALA A 67 -1.92 -14.77 1.20
CA ALA A 67 -2.66 -14.76 -0.06
C ALA A 67 -1.86 -15.43 -1.19
N LEU A 68 -0.56 -15.15 -1.27
CA LEU A 68 0.35 -15.77 -2.25
C LEU A 68 0.47 -17.27 -2.02
N TYR A 69 0.68 -17.69 -0.77
CA TYR A 69 0.70 -19.10 -0.41
C TYR A 69 -0.61 -19.82 -0.78
N ALA A 70 -1.75 -19.21 -0.46
CA ALA A 70 -3.06 -19.79 -0.76
C ALA A 70 -3.30 -19.98 -2.26
N ILE A 71 -2.89 -19.02 -3.11
CA ILE A 71 -3.09 -19.15 -4.56
C ILE A 71 -2.12 -20.16 -5.19
N ILE A 72 -0.90 -20.29 -4.67
CA ILE A 72 0.04 -21.36 -5.07
C ILE A 72 -0.59 -22.74 -4.79
N LYS A 73 -1.27 -22.89 -3.65
CA LYS A 73 -2.07 -24.08 -3.31
C LYS A 73 -3.42 -24.17 -4.04
N ARG A 74 -3.69 -23.28 -5.00
CA ARG A 74 -4.93 -23.18 -5.79
C ARG A 74 -6.19 -22.95 -4.94
N ASN A 75 -6.06 -22.46 -3.71
CA ASN A 75 -7.18 -22.12 -2.84
C ASN A 75 -7.61 -20.66 -3.05
N VAL A 76 -8.40 -20.44 -4.10
CA VAL A 76 -8.88 -19.10 -4.51
C VAL A 76 -9.77 -18.45 -3.44
N LYS A 77 -10.52 -19.24 -2.66
CA LYS A 77 -11.38 -18.71 -1.58
C LYS A 77 -10.54 -18.06 -0.48
N VAL A 78 -9.51 -18.76 -0.01
CA VAL A 78 -8.60 -18.24 1.03
C VAL A 78 -7.75 -17.09 0.50
N HIS A 79 -7.23 -17.20 -0.72
CA HIS A 79 -6.53 -16.10 -1.39
C HIS A 79 -7.35 -14.81 -1.38
N ARG A 80 -8.61 -14.86 -1.84
CA ARG A 80 -9.49 -13.67 -1.86
C ARG A 80 -9.70 -13.05 -0.48
N ARG A 81 -9.87 -13.86 0.57
CA ARG A 81 -10.03 -13.38 1.94
C ARG A 81 -8.81 -12.59 2.40
N PHE A 82 -7.61 -13.12 2.17
CA PHE A 82 -6.38 -12.42 2.54
C PHE A 82 -6.12 -11.19 1.68
N ILE A 83 -6.46 -11.19 0.39
CA ILE A 83 -6.40 -9.97 -0.44
C ILE A 83 -7.33 -8.88 0.12
N TYR A 84 -8.55 -9.21 0.54
CA TYR A 84 -9.44 -8.21 1.16
C TYR A 84 -8.93 -7.72 2.51
N ALA A 85 -8.32 -8.61 3.31
CA ALA A 85 -7.66 -8.21 4.56
C ALA A 85 -6.49 -7.23 4.28
N ALA A 86 -5.63 -7.54 3.31
CA ALA A 86 -4.52 -6.68 2.89
C ALA A 86 -4.99 -5.31 2.36
N LEU A 87 -6.08 -5.28 1.59
CA LEU A 87 -6.70 -4.01 1.15
C LEU A 87 -7.21 -3.19 2.33
N SER A 88 -7.84 -3.86 3.31
CA SER A 88 -8.39 -3.20 4.49
C SER A 88 -7.27 -2.53 5.30
N THR A 89 -6.17 -3.25 5.56
CA THR A 89 -5.02 -2.68 6.28
C THR A 89 -4.27 -1.63 5.46
N THR A 90 -4.17 -1.78 4.13
CA THR A 90 -3.61 -0.73 3.26
C THR A 90 -4.46 0.53 3.27
N THR A 91 -5.79 0.40 3.35
CA THR A 91 -6.70 1.54 3.45
C THR A 91 -6.56 2.23 4.81
N LEU A 92 -6.48 1.47 5.90
CA LEU A 92 -6.23 2.02 7.23
C LEU A 92 -4.88 2.74 7.30
N PHE A 93 -3.83 2.16 6.71
CA PHE A 93 -2.54 2.82 6.52
C PHE A 93 -2.67 4.17 5.81
N LEU A 94 -3.41 4.25 4.70
CA LEU A 94 -3.59 5.52 3.99
C LEU A 94 -4.30 6.56 4.85
N VAL A 95 -5.32 6.16 5.62
CA VAL A 95 -6.02 7.07 6.54
C VAL A 95 -5.07 7.61 7.62
N THR A 96 -4.29 6.74 8.27
CA THR A 96 -3.35 7.15 9.31
C THR A 96 -2.15 7.93 8.74
N TYR A 97 -1.71 7.62 7.53
CA TYR A 97 -0.68 8.38 6.80
C TYR A 97 -1.13 9.80 6.51
N VAL A 98 -2.35 9.97 5.98
CA VAL A 98 -2.94 11.29 5.74
C VAL A 98 -3.09 12.06 7.06
N ALA A 99 -3.62 11.42 8.10
CA ALA A 99 -3.76 12.05 9.41
C ALA A 99 -2.40 12.53 9.97
N HIS A 100 -1.34 11.73 9.85
CA HIS A 100 0.00 12.12 10.27
C HIS A 100 0.49 13.37 9.54
N HIS A 101 0.42 13.39 8.20
CA HIS A 101 0.90 14.54 7.40
C HIS A 101 0.08 15.81 7.60
N LEU A 102 -1.15 15.69 8.11
CA LEU A 102 -1.97 16.84 8.46
C LEU A 102 -1.68 17.40 9.86
N LEU A 103 -1.31 16.53 10.81
CA LEU A 103 -1.21 16.84 12.25
C LEU A 103 0.24 17.00 12.75
N ALA A 104 1.23 16.48 12.03
CA ALA A 104 2.62 16.46 12.45
C ALA A 104 3.54 16.99 11.35
N ASP A 105 4.59 17.68 11.78
CA ASP A 105 5.64 18.12 10.88
C ASP A 105 6.50 16.94 10.41
N SER A 106 7.05 17.08 9.21
CA SER A 106 7.97 16.08 8.65
C SER A 106 9.20 15.93 9.53
N THR A 107 9.42 14.72 10.06
CA THR A 107 10.64 14.42 10.82
C THR A 107 11.79 14.16 9.84
N PRO A 108 12.90 14.91 9.90
CA PRO A 108 14.07 14.61 9.09
C PRO A 108 14.80 13.38 9.65
N TYR A 109 15.37 12.56 8.77
CA TYR A 109 16.20 11.44 9.19
C TYR A 109 17.53 11.93 9.76
N GLY A 110 17.80 11.66 11.04
CA GLY A 110 18.98 12.16 11.76
C GLY A 110 20.21 11.26 11.70
N GLY A 111 20.19 10.16 10.96
CA GLY A 111 21.32 9.24 10.85
C GLY A 111 22.39 9.71 9.85
N GLU A 112 23.63 9.28 10.04
CA GLU A 112 24.78 9.64 9.21
C GLU A 112 25.40 8.44 8.47
N GLY A 113 26.32 8.74 7.53
CA GLY A 113 27.14 7.74 6.84
C GLY A 113 26.34 6.71 6.03
N ILE A 114 26.73 5.44 6.14
CA ILE A 114 26.13 4.34 5.36
C ILE A 114 24.63 4.17 5.66
N MET A 115 24.21 4.38 6.92
CA MET A 115 22.80 4.21 7.30
C MET A 115 21.90 5.27 6.67
N ALA A 116 22.39 6.51 6.51
CA ALA A 116 21.69 7.54 5.74
C ALA A 116 21.53 7.12 4.27
N GLY A 117 22.60 6.62 3.64
CA GLY A 117 22.55 6.12 2.27
C GLY A 117 21.51 5.02 2.07
N ILE A 118 21.43 4.06 2.99
CA ILE A 118 20.41 2.99 2.95
C ILE A 118 19.01 3.57 3.11
N TYR A 119 18.80 4.45 4.09
CA TYR A 119 17.50 5.07 4.35
C TYR A 119 16.98 5.80 3.11
N TYR A 120 17.79 6.71 2.56
CA TYR A 120 17.39 7.50 1.40
C TYR A 120 17.25 6.67 0.14
N PHE A 121 18.02 5.60 -0.04
CA PHE A 121 17.82 4.66 -1.14
C PHE A 121 16.46 3.94 -1.05
N ILE A 122 16.12 3.44 0.14
CA ILE A 122 14.80 2.80 0.37
C ILE A 122 13.69 3.82 0.17
N LEU A 123 13.82 5.03 0.70
CA LEU A 123 12.81 6.08 0.56
C LEU A 123 12.61 6.50 -0.91
N LEU A 124 13.71 6.72 -1.63
CA LEU A 124 13.72 7.10 -3.04
C LEU A 124 13.04 6.05 -3.92
N THR A 125 13.18 4.77 -3.60
CA THR A 125 12.56 3.68 -4.36
C THR A 125 11.13 3.41 -3.90
N HIS A 126 10.84 3.54 -2.60
CA HIS A 126 9.53 3.32 -2.02
C HIS A 126 8.49 4.31 -2.54
N ILE A 127 8.77 5.61 -2.55
CA ILE A 127 7.78 6.66 -2.89
C ILE A 127 7.25 6.48 -4.32
N PRO A 128 8.07 6.38 -5.38
CA PRO A 128 7.57 6.18 -6.74
C PRO A 128 6.83 4.85 -6.91
N LEU A 129 7.33 3.78 -6.28
CA LEU A 129 6.68 2.48 -6.35
C LEU A 129 5.33 2.48 -5.63
N ALA A 130 5.19 3.21 -4.52
CA ALA A 130 3.92 3.42 -3.83
C ALA A 130 2.90 4.15 -4.72
N ALA A 131 3.32 5.12 -5.53
CA ALA A 131 2.42 5.76 -6.49
C ALA A 131 2.00 4.81 -7.64
N ILE A 132 2.93 4.00 -8.14
CA ILE A 132 2.68 3.03 -9.22
C ILE A 132 1.78 1.87 -8.76
N ILE A 133 1.87 1.46 -7.50
CA ILE A 133 1.12 0.29 -7.02
C ILE A 133 -0.38 0.55 -6.89
N VAL A 134 -0.79 1.80 -6.61
CA VAL A 134 -2.21 2.18 -6.46
C VAL A 134 -3.07 1.72 -7.64
N PRO A 135 -2.82 2.11 -8.90
CA PRO A 135 -3.63 1.66 -10.03
C PRO A 135 -3.53 0.14 -10.24
N LEU A 136 -2.35 -0.45 -10.03
CA LEU A 136 -2.11 -1.89 -10.22
C LEU A 136 -2.94 -2.74 -9.24
N VAL A 137 -3.05 -2.31 -7.98
CA VAL A 137 -3.87 -2.97 -6.96
C VAL A 137 -5.35 -2.82 -7.30
N LEU A 138 -5.80 -1.60 -7.63
CA LEU A 138 -7.20 -1.34 -7.99
C LEU A 138 -7.67 -2.19 -9.18
N PHE A 139 -6.89 -2.25 -10.27
CA PHE A 139 -7.20 -3.13 -11.40
C PHE A 139 -7.21 -4.61 -11.01
N SER A 140 -6.22 -5.05 -10.21
CA SER A 140 -6.10 -6.45 -9.79
C SER A 140 -7.31 -6.92 -9.01
N VAL A 141 -7.79 -6.08 -8.09
CA VAL A 141 -8.94 -6.36 -7.23
C VAL A 141 -10.22 -6.38 -8.04
N ILE A 142 -10.47 -5.39 -8.89
CA ILE A 142 -11.67 -5.35 -9.73
C ILE A 142 -11.73 -6.56 -10.65
N TRP A 143 -10.64 -6.91 -11.33
CA TRP A 143 -10.62 -8.10 -12.19
C TRP A 143 -10.75 -9.39 -11.40
N GLY A 144 -10.20 -9.46 -10.18
CA GLY A 144 -10.41 -10.58 -9.27
C GLY A 144 -11.88 -10.72 -8.81
N MET A 145 -12.56 -9.62 -8.50
CA MET A 145 -13.95 -9.59 -8.04
C MET A 145 -14.95 -9.93 -9.16
N THR A 146 -14.66 -9.45 -10.37
CA THR A 146 -15.47 -9.65 -11.59
C THR A 146 -15.15 -10.95 -12.35
N ASN A 147 -14.30 -11.83 -11.80
CA ASN A 147 -13.84 -13.08 -12.43
C ASN A 147 -13.15 -12.87 -13.81
N GLN A 148 -12.56 -11.70 -14.08
CA GLN A 148 -11.77 -11.46 -15.28
C GLN A 148 -10.34 -12.02 -15.13
N VAL A 149 -10.23 -13.34 -14.95
CA VAL A 149 -9.00 -14.03 -14.52
C VAL A 149 -7.83 -13.84 -15.49
N THR A 150 -8.08 -13.83 -16.80
CA THR A 150 -7.02 -13.61 -17.81
C THR A 150 -6.35 -12.25 -17.64
N LYS A 151 -7.15 -11.19 -17.42
CA LYS A 151 -6.64 -9.84 -17.19
C LYS A 151 -5.95 -9.75 -15.82
N HIS A 152 -6.57 -10.29 -14.78
CA HIS A 152 -6.01 -10.36 -13.43
C HIS A 152 -4.60 -10.99 -13.44
N LYS A 153 -4.44 -12.20 -14.00
CA LYS A 153 -3.14 -12.89 -14.09
C LYS A 153 -2.06 -12.08 -14.80
N LYS A 154 -2.41 -11.30 -15.83
CA LYS A 154 -1.45 -10.49 -16.59
C LYS A 154 -0.78 -9.41 -15.75
N ILE A 155 -1.51 -8.82 -14.79
CA ILE A 155 -1.01 -7.71 -13.96
C ILE A 155 -0.51 -8.16 -12.60
N VAL A 156 -1.12 -9.17 -11.97
CA VAL A 156 -0.74 -9.58 -10.60
C VAL A 156 0.67 -10.11 -10.47
N ARG A 157 1.28 -10.61 -11.55
CA ARG A 157 2.72 -10.96 -11.56
C ARG A 157 3.64 -9.77 -11.25
N TRP A 158 3.16 -8.54 -11.50
CA TRP A 158 3.85 -7.30 -11.15
C TRP A 158 3.27 -6.69 -9.87
N THR A 159 1.93 -6.67 -9.74
CA THR A 159 1.26 -6.11 -8.55
C THR A 159 1.70 -6.81 -7.28
N MET A 160 1.77 -8.13 -7.26
CA MET A 160 2.08 -8.90 -6.05
C MET A 160 3.48 -8.59 -5.48
N PRO A 161 4.59 -8.72 -6.23
CA PRO A 161 5.92 -8.41 -5.70
C PRO A 161 6.08 -6.92 -5.36
N LEU A 162 5.49 -6.02 -6.15
CA LEU A 162 5.60 -4.58 -5.90
C LEU A 162 4.82 -4.19 -4.63
N TRP A 163 3.62 -4.75 -4.41
CA TRP A 163 2.85 -4.50 -3.19
C TRP A 163 3.56 -5.03 -1.94
N LEU A 164 4.15 -6.22 -2.01
CA LEU A 164 5.01 -6.74 -0.94
C LEU A 164 6.23 -5.85 -0.69
N TYR A 165 6.89 -5.38 -1.75
CA TYR A 165 8.04 -4.49 -1.63
C TYR A 165 7.66 -3.22 -0.88
N VAL A 166 6.60 -2.53 -1.30
CA VAL A 166 6.15 -1.27 -0.67
C VAL A 166 5.70 -1.52 0.77
N SER A 167 4.96 -2.59 1.05
CA SER A 167 4.52 -2.88 2.42
C SER A 167 5.70 -3.21 3.35
N ILE A 168 6.70 -3.95 2.88
CA ILE A 168 7.90 -4.27 3.68
C ILE A 168 8.77 -3.03 3.90
N THR A 169 9.07 -2.29 2.82
CA THR A 169 9.92 -1.09 2.89
C THR A 169 9.27 0.01 3.72
N GLY A 170 7.94 0.13 3.75
CA GLY A 170 7.24 1.05 4.65
C GLY A 170 7.51 0.76 6.13
N VAL A 171 7.62 -0.52 6.52
CA VAL A 171 8.01 -0.89 7.89
C VAL A 171 9.47 -0.56 8.15
N LEU A 172 10.36 -0.84 7.20
CA LEU A 172 11.79 -0.54 7.33
C LEU A 172 12.05 0.96 7.47
N ILE A 173 11.39 1.80 6.66
CA ILE A 173 11.47 3.26 6.77
C ILE A 173 11.11 3.70 8.19
N TYR A 174 10.00 3.19 8.73
CA TYR A 174 9.59 3.50 10.10
C TYR A 174 10.63 3.06 11.14
N ILE A 175 11.12 1.82 11.07
CA ILE A 175 12.12 1.31 12.03
C ILE A 175 13.40 2.15 12.00
N MET A 176 13.82 2.60 10.81
CA MET A 176 15.01 3.42 10.66
C MET A 176 14.81 4.83 11.22
N ILE A 177 13.67 5.47 10.91
CA ILE A 177 13.42 6.84 11.33
C ILE A 177 12.93 6.95 12.78
N SER A 178 12.41 5.86 13.37
CA SER A 178 11.75 5.91 14.68
C SER A 178 12.61 6.44 15.83
N PRO A 179 13.93 6.21 15.90
CA PRO A 179 14.77 6.80 16.95
C PRO A 179 14.90 8.33 16.88
N TYR A 180 14.49 8.94 15.77
CA TYR A 180 14.56 10.38 15.54
C TYR A 180 13.21 11.08 15.70
N TYR A 181 12.13 10.35 16.05
CA TYR A 181 10.93 10.99 16.58
C TYR A 181 11.26 11.55 17.98
N GLY A 182 11.05 12.84 18.16
CA GLY A 182 11.29 13.58 19.40
C GLY A 182 10.04 13.74 20.26
#